data_AF-A0AA47P8U8-F1
#
_entry.id   AF-A0AA47P8U8-F1
#
_cell.length_a   1.000
_cell.length_b   1.000
_cell.length_c   1.000
_cell.angle_alpha   90.00
_cell.angle_beta   90.00
_cell.angle_gamma   90.00
#
_symmetry.space_group_name_H-M   'P 1'
#
loop_
_entity.id
_entity.type
_entity.pdbx_description
1 polymer ?
#
loop_
_entity_poly.entity_id
_entity_poly.type
_entity_poly.pdbx_seq_one_letter_code
_entity_poly.pdbx_strand_id
1 'polypeptide(L)'
;MATGKRRATFFTNLQLEILMCSYGEFQHVFRKKCNTAAAAKERETAWENIAARVNACNATGEKRTWQQLKMKYKNIVQTAPPPLTEAEERALSQNIGRPVAEGIPGGSSCSESTPQDLLDGSDRFMSRENDKHG
;
A
#
# COMPACT_ATOMS: atom_id res chain seq x y z
N MET A 1 12.24 -24.53 27.34
CA MET A 1 11.90 -24.66 25.91
C MET A 1 11.62 -23.27 25.35
N ALA A 2 12.59 -22.61 24.72
CA ALA A 2 12.39 -21.30 24.10
C ALA A 2 11.65 -21.50 22.76
N THR A 3 10.38 -21.11 22.69
CA THR A 3 9.62 -21.14 21.44
C THR A 3 9.98 -19.91 20.60
N GLY A 4 11.07 -20.03 19.83
CA GLY A 4 11.44 -19.03 18.83
C GLY A 4 10.27 -18.80 17.87
N LYS A 5 9.69 -17.60 17.89
CA LYS A 5 8.58 -17.21 17.01
C LYS A 5 9.10 -17.18 15.58
N ARG A 6 8.97 -18.29 14.84
CA ARG A 6 9.29 -18.30 13.41
C ARG A 6 8.39 -17.29 12.70
N ARG A 7 8.99 -16.37 11.96
CA ARG A 7 8.25 -15.50 11.04
C ARG A 7 7.53 -16.41 10.05
N ALA A 8 6.23 -16.17 9.84
CA ALA A 8 5.46 -16.89 8.83
C ALA A 8 6.19 -16.77 7.48
N THR A 9 6.30 -17.88 6.74
CA THR A 9 6.97 -17.80 5.44
C THR A 9 6.14 -16.94 4.48
N PHE A 10 6.76 -16.41 3.43
CA PHE A 10 6.02 -15.67 2.41
C PHE A 10 5.19 -16.64 1.54
N PHE A 11 4.14 -16.11 0.92
CA PHE A 11 3.41 -16.87 -0.10
C PHE A 11 4.28 -17.00 -1.35
N THR A 12 4.40 -18.21 -1.89
CA THR A 12 5.10 -18.44 -3.16
C THR A 12 4.23 -17.99 -4.34
N ASN A 13 4.84 -17.68 -5.49
CA ASN A 13 4.08 -17.26 -6.68
C ASN A 13 3.04 -18.31 -7.11
N LEU A 14 3.39 -19.60 -7.04
CA LEU A 14 2.45 -20.70 -7.31
C LEU A 14 1.23 -20.67 -6.38
N GLN A 15 1.43 -20.41 -5.08
CA GLN A 15 0.32 -20.31 -4.12
C GLN A 15 -0.59 -19.12 -4.44
N LEU A 16 -0.02 -18.01 -4.90
CA LEU A 16 -0.78 -16.83 -5.31
C LEU A 16 -1.58 -17.10 -6.58
N GLU A 17 -0.98 -17.77 -7.56
CA GLU A 17 -1.66 -18.15 -8.81
C GLU A 17 -2.86 -19.08 -8.51
N ILE A 18 -2.65 -20.13 -7.71
CA ILE A 18 -3.73 -21.05 -7.32
C ILE A 18 -4.81 -20.29 -6.55
N LEU A 19 -4.46 -19.36 -5.66
CA LEU A 19 -5.42 -18.52 -4.94
C LEU A 19 -6.27 -17.69 -5.91
N MET A 20 -5.65 -17.00 -6.88
CA MET A 20 -6.36 -16.17 -7.86
C MET A 20 -7.25 -17.02 -8.77
N CYS A 21 -6.72 -18.11 -9.33
CA CYS A 21 -7.45 -19.02 -10.21
C CYS A 21 -8.66 -19.63 -9.50
N SER A 22 -8.45 -20.17 -8.30
CA SER A 22 -9.53 -20.79 -7.52
C SER A 22 -10.59 -19.77 -7.10
N TYR A 23 -10.18 -18.54 -6.76
CA TYR A 23 -11.13 -17.47 -6.46
C TYR A 23 -12.01 -17.15 -7.67
N GLY A 24 -11.44 -17.14 -8.89
CA GLY A 24 -12.19 -16.97 -10.14
C GLY A 24 -13.32 -17.99 -10.31
N GLU A 25 -13.07 -19.25 -9.97
CA GLU A 25 -14.07 -20.33 -10.01
C GLU A 25 -15.22 -20.07 -9.02
N PHE A 26 -14.92 -19.66 -7.79
CA PHE A 26 -15.92 -19.37 -6.75
C PHE A 26 -16.47 -17.94 -6.76
N GLN A 27 -16.11 -17.13 -7.75
CA GLN A 27 -16.45 -15.71 -7.79
C GLN A 27 -17.97 -15.48 -7.74
N HIS A 28 -18.76 -16.37 -8.33
CA HIS A 28 -20.22 -16.32 -8.31
C HIS A 28 -20.79 -16.46 -6.90
N VAL A 29 -20.19 -17.31 -6.05
CA VAL A 29 -20.56 -17.49 -4.64
C VAL A 29 -20.28 -16.21 -3.84
N PHE A 30 -19.14 -15.57 -4.09
CA PHE A 30 -18.74 -14.37 -3.36
C PHE A 30 -19.49 -13.10 -3.78
N ARG A 31 -19.89 -12.99 -5.05
CA ARG A 31 -20.62 -11.82 -5.57
C ARG A 31 -22.11 -11.81 -5.23
N LYS A 32 -22.67 -12.95 -4.85
CA LYS A 32 -24.09 -13.08 -4.49
C LYS A 32 -24.40 -12.22 -3.27
N LYS A 33 -25.32 -11.26 -3.42
CA LYS A 33 -25.84 -10.41 -2.32
C LYS A 33 -26.92 -11.17 -1.55
N CYS A 34 -26.53 -12.25 -0.88
CA CYS A 34 -27.41 -13.04 -0.03
C CYS A 34 -26.77 -13.22 1.35
N ASN A 35 -27.54 -13.03 2.42
CA ASN A 35 -27.08 -13.08 3.80
C ASN A 35 -27.66 -14.28 4.58
N THR A 36 -28.29 -15.23 3.90
CA THR A 36 -28.80 -16.44 4.55
C THR A 36 -27.66 -17.24 5.20
N ALA A 37 -27.95 -17.95 6.28
CA ALA A 37 -26.98 -18.81 6.94
C ALA A 37 -26.36 -19.85 5.97
N ALA A 38 -27.17 -20.38 5.05
CA ALA A 38 -26.70 -21.26 3.98
C ALA A 38 -25.68 -20.56 3.05
N ALA A 39 -25.96 -19.33 2.60
CA ALA A 39 -25.02 -18.56 1.78
C ALA A 39 -23.74 -18.15 2.54
N ALA A 40 -23.82 -17.97 3.87
CA ALA A 40 -22.64 -17.76 4.69
C ALA A 40 -21.77 -19.02 4.75
N LYS A 41 -22.39 -20.20 4.96
CA LYS A 41 -21.69 -21.49 4.98
C LYS A 41 -21.08 -21.84 3.63
N GLU A 42 -21.80 -21.61 2.54
CA GLU A 42 -21.29 -21.81 1.18
C GLU A 42 -20.02 -20.99 0.91
N ARG A 43 -19.99 -19.71 1.35
CA ARG A 43 -18.80 -18.86 1.25
C ARG A 43 -17.64 -19.37 2.11
N GLU A 44 -17.91 -19.88 3.30
CA GLU A 44 -16.90 -20.47 4.19
C GLU A 44 -16.29 -21.72 3.53
N THR A 45 -17.13 -22.63 3.05
CA THR A 45 -16.70 -23.85 2.34
C THR A 45 -15.90 -23.53 1.06
N ALA A 46 -16.30 -22.50 0.30
CA ALA A 46 -15.52 -22.05 -0.86
C ALA A 46 -14.10 -21.61 -0.45
N TRP A 47 -13.98 -20.83 0.63
CA TRP A 47 -12.67 -20.40 1.16
C TRP A 47 -11.84 -21.59 1.69
N GLU A 48 -12.48 -22.56 2.34
CA GLU A 48 -11.83 -23.80 2.79
C GLU A 48 -11.30 -24.64 1.63
N ASN A 49 -12.07 -24.78 0.54
CA ASN A 49 -11.64 -25.50 -0.65
C ASN A 49 -10.42 -24.83 -1.31
N ILE A 50 -10.46 -23.49 -1.45
CA ILE A 50 -9.30 -22.72 -1.92
C ILE A 50 -8.08 -22.99 -1.03
N ALA A 51 -8.25 -23.00 0.30
CA ALA A 51 -7.16 -23.29 1.22
C ALA A 51 -6.61 -24.71 1.08
N ALA A 52 -7.48 -25.71 0.88
CA ALA A 52 -7.08 -27.08 0.64
C ALA A 52 -6.21 -27.18 -0.63
N ARG A 53 -6.62 -26.53 -1.72
CA ARG A 53 -5.86 -26.51 -2.98
C ARG A 53 -4.49 -25.83 -2.83
N VAL A 54 -4.45 -24.66 -2.19
CA VAL A 54 -3.18 -23.96 -1.95
C VAL A 54 -2.25 -24.76 -1.05
N ASN A 55 -2.79 -25.43 -0.03
CA ASN A 55 -2.01 -26.26 0.89
C ASN A 55 -1.52 -27.56 0.23
N ALA A 56 -2.29 -28.16 -0.68
CA ALA A 56 -1.88 -29.34 -1.44
C ALA A 56 -0.66 -29.05 -2.32
N CYS A 57 -0.53 -27.83 -2.84
CA CYS A 57 0.64 -27.40 -3.60
C CYS A 57 1.77 -26.83 -2.74
N ASN A 58 1.66 -26.88 -1.41
CA ASN A 58 2.71 -26.37 -0.53
C ASN A 58 3.75 -27.45 -0.18
N ALA A 59 4.87 -27.46 -0.91
CA ALA A 59 6.02 -28.32 -0.62
C ALA A 59 6.75 -27.96 0.70
N THR A 60 6.55 -26.76 1.24
CA THR A 60 7.23 -26.26 2.45
C THR A 60 6.58 -26.79 3.75
N GLY A 61 5.44 -27.49 3.66
CA GLY A 61 4.76 -28.10 4.81
C GLY A 61 4.02 -27.12 5.73
N GLU A 62 4.02 -25.82 5.43
CA GLU A 62 3.30 -24.81 6.20
C GLU A 62 1.82 -24.75 5.84
N LYS A 63 0.94 -25.17 6.74
CA LYS A 63 -0.51 -25.10 6.50
C LYS A 63 -1.01 -23.67 6.63
N ARG A 64 -1.67 -23.16 5.59
CA ARG A 64 -2.36 -21.87 5.61
C ARG A 64 -3.83 -22.06 5.89
N THR A 65 -4.38 -21.19 6.74
CA THR A 65 -5.82 -21.18 6.99
C THR A 65 -6.53 -20.35 5.93
N TRP A 66 -7.80 -20.66 5.68
CA TRP A 66 -8.63 -19.93 4.72
C TRP A 66 -8.77 -18.44 5.08
N GLN A 67 -8.69 -18.09 6.36
CA GLN A 67 -8.69 -16.71 6.85
C GLN A 67 -7.43 -15.94 6.41
N GLN A 68 -6.26 -16.56 6.47
CA GLN A 68 -5.00 -15.96 6.01
C GLN A 68 -5.04 -15.72 4.50
N LEU A 69 -5.58 -16.69 3.74
CA LEU A 69 -5.76 -16.57 2.29
C LEU A 69 -6.73 -15.44 1.93
N LYS A 70 -7.86 -15.35 2.64
CA LYS A 70 -8.83 -14.27 2.48
C LYS A 70 -8.21 -12.90 2.73
N MET A 71 -7.40 -12.77 3.79
CA MET A 71 -6.66 -11.54 4.08
C MET A 71 -5.65 -11.23 2.98
N LYS A 72 -4.89 -12.23 2.53
CA LYS A 72 -3.91 -12.06 1.44
C LYS A 72 -4.58 -11.64 0.13
N TYR A 73 -5.71 -12.25 -0.23
CA TYR A 73 -6.52 -11.86 -1.38
C TYR A 73 -6.96 -10.40 -1.29
N LYS A 74 -7.52 -9.99 -0.13
CA LYS A 74 -7.91 -8.59 0.09
C LYS A 74 -6.74 -7.63 -0.11
N ASN A 75 -5.58 -7.95 0.45
CA ASN A 75 -4.39 -7.13 0.28
C ASN A 75 -4.01 -7.02 -1.20
N ILE A 76 -3.95 -8.12 -1.94
CA ILE A 76 -3.62 -8.12 -3.38
C ILE A 76 -4.57 -7.21 -4.17
N VAL A 77 -5.87 -7.32 -3.95
CA VAL A 77 -6.87 -6.51 -4.65
C VAL A 77 -6.79 -5.04 -4.27
N GLN A 78 -6.47 -4.73 -3.01
CA GLN A 78 -6.37 -3.36 -2.52
C GLN A 78 -5.04 -2.69 -2.87
N THR A 79 -3.93 -3.42 -2.93
CA THR A 79 -2.59 -2.92 -3.28
C THR A 79 -2.28 -3.07 -4.76
N ALA A 80 -3.19 -3.62 -5.57
CA ALA A 80 -3.06 -3.55 -7.01
C ALA A 80 -3.02 -2.07 -7.42
N PRO A 81 -2.04 -1.63 -8.23
CA PRO A 81 -2.03 -0.27 -8.73
C PRO A 81 -3.38 0.00 -9.42
N PRO A 82 -3.99 1.17 -9.21
CA PRO A 82 -5.19 1.54 -9.95
C PRO A 82 -4.92 1.39 -11.45
N PRO A 83 -5.95 1.11 -12.28
CA PRO A 83 -5.79 1.13 -13.72
C PRO A 83 -5.12 2.46 -14.10
N LEU A 84 -3.96 2.38 -14.77
CA LEU A 84 -3.18 3.55 -15.17
C LEU A 84 -4.14 4.52 -15.85
N THR A 85 -4.23 5.73 -15.31
CA THR A 85 -5.01 6.77 -15.95
C THR A 85 -4.34 7.14 -17.28
N GLU A 86 -5.09 7.64 -18.27
CA GLU A 86 -4.54 8.05 -19.58
C GLU A 86 -3.32 9.00 -19.42
N ALA A 87 -3.31 9.79 -18.35
CA ALA A 87 -2.20 10.66 -17.98
C ALA A 87 -0.92 9.90 -17.58
N GLU A 88 -1.04 8.80 -16.82
CA GLU A 88 0.10 7.96 -16.40
C GLU A 88 0.64 7.12 -17.56
N GLU A 89 -0.24 6.64 -18.45
CA GLU A 89 0.16 5.94 -19.69
C GLU A 89 0.97 6.87 -20.61
N ARG A 90 0.51 8.12 -20.80
CA ARG A 90 1.28 9.13 -21.55
C ARG A 90 2.62 9.48 -20.90
N ALA A 91 2.67 9.56 -19.57
CA ALA A 91 3.91 9.84 -18.86
C ALA A 91 4.94 8.71 -19.00
N LEU A 92 4.52 7.44 -18.92
CA LEU A 92 5.40 6.29 -19.14
C LEU A 92 5.97 6.27 -20.57
N SER A 93 5.13 6.56 -21.58
CA SER A 93 5.57 6.65 -22.98
C SER A 93 6.60 7.76 -23.21
N GLN A 94 6.50 8.90 -22.50
CA GLN A 94 7.42 10.03 -22.67
C GLN A 94 8.77 9.85 -21.96
N ASN A 95 8.90 8.91 -21.03
CA ASN A 95 10.14 8.67 -20.28
C ASN A 95 11.00 7.52 -20.84
N ILE A 96 10.56 6.84 -21.91
CA ILE A 96 11.37 5.81 -22.59
C ILE A 96 12.54 6.49 -23.31
N GLY A 97 13.68 6.59 -22.64
CA GLY A 97 14.93 7.10 -23.21
C GLY A 97 15.54 8.32 -22.49
N ARG A 98 15.03 8.74 -21.33
CA ARG A 98 15.70 9.79 -20.54
C ARG A 98 16.95 9.19 -19.88
N PRO A 99 18.17 9.65 -20.19
CA PRO A 99 19.36 9.13 -19.53
C PRO A 99 19.27 9.43 -18.03
N VAL A 100 19.51 8.41 -17.20
CA VAL A 100 19.78 8.58 -15.77
C VAL A 100 21.03 9.46 -15.67
N ALA A 101 20.86 10.71 -15.27
CA ALA A 101 21.99 11.57 -14.95
C ALA A 101 22.66 11.04 -13.69
N GLU A 102 23.84 10.44 -13.84
CA GLU A 102 24.75 10.15 -12.74
C GLU A 102 25.23 11.46 -12.11
N GLY A 103 25.01 11.60 -10.80
CA GLY A 103 25.71 12.55 -9.95
C GLY A 103 25.04 13.92 -9.79
N ILE A 104 24.29 14.10 -8.70
CA ILE A 104 24.29 15.38 -8.01
C ILE A 104 25.38 15.28 -6.93
N PRO A 105 26.54 15.94 -7.07
CA PRO A 105 27.50 15.99 -6.00
C PRO A 105 26.94 16.88 -4.88
N GLY A 106 26.75 16.28 -3.72
CA GLY A 106 26.51 17.01 -2.48
C GLY A 106 27.77 17.76 -2.03
N GLY A 107 27.60 19.01 -1.60
CA GLY A 107 28.63 19.87 -0.99
C GLY A 107 28.17 21.32 -1.03
N SER A 108 27.59 21.91 0.02
CA SER A 108 28.21 22.44 1.25
C SER A 108 28.92 23.80 1.07
N SER A 109 28.31 24.84 1.67
CA SER A 109 28.90 25.94 2.46
C SER A 109 29.60 27.18 1.84
N CYS A 110 29.15 28.34 2.38
CA CYS A 110 29.85 29.60 2.72
C CYS A 110 30.15 30.66 1.62
N SER A 111 29.50 31.83 1.67
CA SER A 111 30.03 33.05 2.33
C SER A 111 29.16 34.30 2.13
N GLU A 112 29.21 35.15 3.15
CA GLU A 112 28.50 36.39 3.46
C GLU A 112 28.83 37.57 2.53
N SER A 113 27.88 38.50 2.32
CA SER A 113 28.14 39.89 1.88
C SER A 113 26.92 40.80 2.17
N THR A 114 27.00 41.59 3.22
CA THR A 114 26.29 42.88 3.44
C THR A 114 27.42 43.91 3.66
N PRO A 115 27.30 45.26 3.48
CA PRO A 115 26.09 46.09 3.60
C PRO A 115 26.03 47.34 2.66
N GLN A 116 24.98 48.17 2.82
CA GLN A 116 24.83 49.62 2.52
C GLN A 116 23.50 49.91 1.80
N ASP A 117 22.47 50.30 2.56
CA ASP A 117 22.10 51.69 2.92
C ASP A 117 21.18 52.33 1.87
N LEU A 118 19.88 52.23 2.11
CA LEU A 118 18.93 53.27 1.76
C LEU A 118 17.90 53.38 2.88
N LEU A 119 18.17 54.33 3.78
CA LEU A 119 17.26 54.87 4.78
C LEU A 119 16.05 55.53 4.09
N ASP A 120 14.85 55.35 4.64
CA ASP A 120 13.99 56.45 5.14
C ASP A 120 12.58 55.91 5.44
N GLY A 121 12.00 56.34 6.56
CA GLY A 121 10.57 56.11 6.83
C GLY A 121 10.21 55.68 8.26
N SER A 122 10.46 56.57 9.21
CA SER A 122 9.52 57.02 10.25
C SER A 122 8.76 55.94 11.06
N ASP A 123 9.16 55.74 12.32
CA ASP A 123 8.52 56.36 13.50
C ASP A 123 7.17 55.72 13.88
N ARG A 124 7.19 55.09 15.07
CA ARG A 124 6.15 55.21 16.10
C ARG A 124 4.79 54.55 15.81
N PHE A 125 4.59 53.41 16.46
CA PHE A 125 3.43 53.29 17.35
C PHE A 125 3.77 52.45 18.59
N MET A 126 3.94 53.14 19.71
CA MET A 126 3.88 52.56 21.04
C MET A 126 2.44 52.17 21.38
N SER A 127 2.32 51.05 22.09
CA SER A 127 1.29 50.76 23.12
C SER A 127 -0.17 50.68 22.70
N ARG A 128 -0.84 49.58 23.08
CA ARG A 128 -1.89 49.61 24.13
C ARG A 128 -2.37 48.20 24.52
N GLU A 129 -2.20 47.87 25.79
CA GLU A 129 -3.00 46.93 26.59
C GLU A 129 -4.51 47.22 26.47
N ASN A 130 -5.35 46.17 26.52
CA ASN A 130 -6.48 46.15 27.46
C ASN A 130 -7.17 44.78 27.55
N ASP A 131 -7.15 44.26 28.78
CA ASP A 131 -8.14 43.47 29.53
C ASP A 131 -9.51 43.13 28.90
N LYS A 132 -9.86 41.85 28.98
CA LYS A 132 -10.86 41.28 29.93
C LYS A 132 -12.25 41.96 30.03
N HIS A 133 -13.30 41.26 29.59
CA HIS A 133 -14.44 40.74 30.38
C HIS A 133 -15.69 40.58 29.50
N GLY A 134 -16.46 39.54 29.84
CA GLY A 134 -17.77 39.19 29.33
C GLY A 134 -18.14 37.82 29.84
#